data_AF-A0A925E636-F1
#
_entry.id   AF-A0A925E636-F1
#
_cell.length_a   1.000
_cell.length_b   1.000
_cell.length_c   1.000
_cell.angle_alpha   90.00
_cell.angle_beta   90.00
_cell.angle_gamma   90.00
#
_symmetry.space_group_name_H-M   'P 1'
#
loop_
_entity.id
_entity.type
_entity.pdbx_description
1 polymer ?
#
loop_
_entity_poly.entity_id
_entity_poly.type
_entity_poly.pdbx_seq_one_letter_code
_entity_poly.pdbx_strand_id
1 'polypeptide(L)'
;GLMLVMLFSASRRMFLYEEAFGFTHLRVYVHVSIVWLAVTFAIVALSLIRIRRNIFSLGLLLVAIGFLVTMNLMNADLYIAQHNIARYENGAQLDTCYLQTLSVDALPAVVALYETAENPDLKDQLGGWLVYHRNLLSRAQDDPSVFGFNLAREVAWDQLDDLALTEDSIPPSYRVCSVFGR
;
A
#
# COMPACT_ATOMS: atom_id res chain seq x y z
N GLY A 1 26.38 0.79 17.69
CA GLY A 1 25.68 1.12 18.94
C GLY A 1 24.71 2.26 18.74
N LEU A 2 25.18 3.51 18.81
CA LEU A 2 24.35 4.71 18.78
C LEU A 2 23.45 4.85 17.53
N MET A 3 23.92 4.42 16.35
CA MET A 3 23.08 4.46 15.14
C MET A 3 21.80 3.60 15.27
N LEU A 4 21.90 2.39 15.82
CA LEU A 4 20.72 1.52 16.01
C LEU A 4 19.71 2.14 17.00
N VAL A 5 20.22 2.83 18.03
CA VAL A 5 19.37 3.56 19.00
C VAL A 5 18.64 4.72 18.31
N MET A 6 19.34 5.47 17.44
CA MET A 6 18.71 6.54 16.65
C MET A 6 17.65 5.99 15.68
N LEU A 7 17.93 4.88 14.99
CA LEU A 7 16.97 4.21 14.10
C LEU A 7 15.71 3.79 14.86
N PHE A 8 15.88 3.16 16.03
CA PHE A 8 14.76 2.73 16.86
C PHE A 8 13.92 3.92 17.36
N SER A 9 14.58 5.00 17.78
CA SER A 9 13.91 6.23 18.22
C SER A 9 13.08 6.87 17.08
N ALA A 10 13.67 6.97 15.88
CA ALA A 10 12.97 7.49 14.71
C ALA A 10 11.78 6.62 14.31
N SER A 11 11.94 5.29 14.33
CA SER A 11 10.87 4.32 14.05
C SER A 11 9.71 4.47 15.04
N ARG A 12 10.01 4.55 16.35
CA ARG A 12 8.98 4.76 17.39
C ARG A 12 8.20 6.05 17.19
N ARG A 13 8.88 7.14 16.84
CA ARG A 13 8.21 8.42 16.58
C ARG A 13 7.28 8.33 15.37
N MET A 14 7.69 7.61 14.33
CA MET A 14 6.86 7.45 13.13
C MET A 14 5.63 6.58 13.39
N PHE A 15 5.79 5.49 14.13
CA PHE A 15 4.68 4.62 14.54
C PHE A 15 3.58 5.38 15.31
N LEU A 16 3.98 6.25 16.24
CA LEU A 16 3.04 7.10 16.98
C LEU A 16 2.27 8.07 16.08
N TYR A 17 2.88 8.55 14.98
CA TYR A 17 2.17 9.38 14.00
C TYR A 17 1.19 8.57 13.14
N GLU A 18 1.53 7.32 12.80
CA GLU A 18 0.63 6.43 12.05
C GLU A 18 -0.60 6.04 12.87
N GLU A 19 -0.44 5.83 14.17
CA GLU A 19 -1.55 5.54 15.08
C GLU A 19 -2.56 6.69 15.12
N ALA A 20 -2.06 7.94 15.13
CA ALA A 20 -2.89 9.14 15.16
C ALA A 20 -3.53 9.47 13.79
N PHE A 21 -2.75 9.46 12.71
CA PHE A 21 -3.18 9.98 11.40
C PHE A 21 -3.48 8.91 10.34
N GLY A 22 -3.15 7.65 10.59
CA GLY A 22 -3.25 6.56 9.62
C GLY A 22 -1.97 6.32 8.82
N PHE A 23 -1.95 5.19 8.10
CA PHE A 23 -0.82 4.76 7.29
C PHE A 23 -0.81 5.46 5.94
N THR A 24 0.38 5.88 5.49
CA THR A 24 0.60 6.41 4.13
C THR A 24 1.85 5.82 3.48
N HIS A 25 1.96 5.92 2.15
CA HIS A 25 3.09 5.40 1.36
C HIS A 25 4.45 5.84 1.91
N LEU A 26 4.60 7.14 2.16
CA LEU A 26 5.86 7.72 2.65
C LEU A 26 6.33 7.06 3.94
N ARG A 27 5.40 6.76 4.87
CA ARG A 27 5.77 6.23 6.19
C ARG A 27 6.11 4.75 6.15
N VAL A 28 5.34 3.97 5.39
CA VAL A 28 5.59 2.54 5.16
C VAL A 28 6.96 2.33 4.50
N TYR A 29 7.27 3.10 3.46
CA TYR A 29 8.57 3.00 2.79
C TYR A 29 9.74 3.40 3.71
N VAL A 30 9.54 4.40 4.57
CA VAL A 30 10.53 4.76 5.59
C VAL A 30 10.75 3.61 6.58
N HIS A 31 9.69 2.96 7.07
CA HIS A 31 9.82 1.83 7.99
C HIS A 31 10.62 0.68 7.39
N VAL A 32 10.30 0.26 6.17
CA VAL A 32 11.02 -0.82 5.50
C VAL A 32 12.47 -0.42 5.23
N SER A 33 12.71 0.84 4.84
CA SER A 33 14.07 1.36 4.64
C SER A 33 14.89 1.36 5.92
N ILE A 34 14.30 1.71 7.08
CA ILE A 34 14.97 1.67 8.39
C ILE A 34 15.41 0.23 8.73
N VAL A 35 14.56 -0.76 8.48
CA VAL A 35 14.88 -2.18 8.71
C VAL A 35 16.06 -2.61 7.83
N TRP A 36 16.00 -2.33 6.52
CA TRP A 36 17.08 -2.69 5.60
C TRP A 36 18.38 -1.92 5.86
N LEU A 37 18.29 -0.68 6.34
CA LEU A 37 19.45 0.10 6.77
C LEU A 37 20.11 -0.54 8.00
N ALA A 38 19.33 -1.01 8.98
CA ALA A 38 19.85 -1.74 10.13
C ALA A 38 20.56 -3.04 9.71
N VAL A 39 19.98 -3.80 8.77
CA VAL A 39 20.61 -5.00 8.20
C VAL A 39 21.91 -4.65 7.49
N THR A 40 21.92 -3.59 6.68
CA THR A 40 23.13 -3.11 5.98
C THR A 40 24.25 -2.80 6.98
N PHE A 41 23.95 -2.06 8.04
CA PHE A 41 24.92 -1.74 9.09
C PHE A 41 25.42 -2.97 9.83
N ALA A 42 24.56 -3.98 10.05
CA ALA A 42 24.98 -5.24 10.65
C ALA A 42 25.99 -5.99 9.75
N ILE A 43 25.74 -6.06 8.44
CA ILE A 43 26.66 -6.69 7.48
C ILE A 43 27.98 -5.94 7.41
N VAL A 44 27.95 -4.60 7.37
CA VAL A 44 29.15 -3.76 7.39
C VAL A 44 29.96 -4.02 8.66
N ALA A 45 29.32 -4.04 9.83
CA ALA A 45 29.98 -4.31 11.11
C ALA A 45 30.64 -5.70 11.13
N LEU A 46 29.94 -6.73 10.64
CA LEU A 46 30.48 -8.09 10.52
C LEU A 46 31.67 -8.15 9.56
N SER A 47 31.62 -7.42 8.45
CA SER A 47 32.71 -7.36 7.48
C SER A 47 33.93 -6.60 7.99
N LEU A 48 33.77 -5.62 8.88
CA LEU A 48 34.89 -4.95 9.52
C LEU A 48 35.64 -5.88 10.49
N ILE A 49 34.90 -6.76 11.17
CA ILE A 49 35.48 -7.75 12.10
C ILE A 49 36.14 -8.90 11.33
N ARG A 50 35.60 -9.28 10.16
CA ARG A 50 36.09 -10.40 9.36
C ARG A 50 36.78 -9.89 8.09
N ILE A 51 38.12 -9.87 8.09
CA ILE A 51 39.02 -9.38 7.00
C ILE A 51 38.88 -10.24 5.72
N ARG A 52 37.70 -10.27 5.09
CA ARG A 52 37.49 -10.89 3.78
C ARG A 52 36.66 -9.96 2.90
N ARG A 53 37.37 -9.19 2.07
CA ARG A 53 36.82 -8.21 1.11
C ARG A 53 35.75 -8.79 0.18
N ASN A 54 35.80 -10.09 -0.14
CA ASN A 54 34.85 -10.75 -1.03
C ASN A 54 33.45 -10.97 -0.43
N ILE A 55 33.32 -11.00 0.91
CA ILE A 55 32.01 -11.22 1.55
C ILE A 55 31.21 -9.91 1.62
N PHE A 56 31.92 -8.77 1.68
CA PHE A 56 31.32 -7.45 1.75
C PHE A 56 30.49 -7.08 0.52
N SER A 57 31.09 -7.23 -0.67
CA SER A 57 30.43 -6.86 -1.93
C SER A 57 29.21 -7.74 -2.22
N LEU A 58 29.32 -9.06 -1.99
CA LEU A 58 28.20 -9.98 -2.14
C LEU A 58 27.09 -9.74 -1.12
N GLY A 59 27.44 -9.48 0.14
CA GLY A 59 26.46 -9.17 1.18
C GLY A 59 25.67 -7.89 0.90
N LEU A 60 26.33 -6.83 0.44
CA LEU A 60 25.68 -5.59 0.07
C LEU A 60 24.77 -5.76 -1.16
N LEU A 61 25.23 -6.52 -2.16
CA LEU A 61 24.43 -6.84 -3.34
C LEU A 61 23.16 -7.61 -2.96
N LEU A 62 23.28 -8.62 -2.10
CA LEU A 62 22.14 -9.38 -1.60
C LEU A 62 21.15 -8.51 -0.81
N VAL A 63 21.65 -7.53 -0.05
CA VAL A 63 20.79 -6.56 0.63
C VAL A 63 20.05 -5.66 -0.35
N ALA A 64 20.73 -5.15 -1.38
CA ALA A 64 20.09 -4.31 -2.39
C ALA A 64 18.99 -5.09 -3.15
N ILE A 65 19.29 -6.32 -3.56
CA ILE A 65 18.31 -7.21 -4.19
C ILE A 65 17.17 -7.50 -3.22
N GLY A 66 17.48 -7.85 -1.97
CA GLY A 66 16.48 -8.14 -0.95
C GLY A 66 15.56 -6.95 -0.65
N PHE A 67 16.10 -5.73 -0.62
CA PHE A 67 15.33 -4.50 -0.47
C PHE A 67 14.34 -4.31 -1.63
N LEU A 68 14.80 -4.44 -2.87
CA LEU A 68 13.96 -4.33 -4.06
C LEU A 68 12.88 -5.41 -4.10
N VAL A 69 13.25 -6.65 -3.82
CA VAL A 69 12.33 -7.79 -3.74
C VAL A 69 11.28 -7.54 -2.65
N THR A 70 11.69 -7.07 -1.48
CA THR A 70 10.75 -6.77 -0.38
C THR A 70 9.78 -5.67 -0.77
N MET A 71 10.27 -4.58 -1.38
CA MET A 71 9.42 -3.49 -1.84
C MET A 71 8.43 -3.92 -2.93
N ASN A 72 8.83 -4.84 -3.81
CA ASN A 72 7.97 -5.30 -4.88
C ASN A 72 6.96 -6.36 -4.43
N LEU A 73 7.35 -7.26 -3.52
CA LEU A 73 6.48 -8.29 -2.96
C LEU A 73 5.51 -7.74 -1.92
N MET A 74 5.90 -6.68 -1.21
CA MET A 74 5.02 -6.00 -0.29
C MET A 74 4.06 -5.13 -1.12
N ASN A 75 2.84 -5.64 -1.36
CA ASN A 75 1.74 -4.86 -1.91
C ASN A 75 1.40 -3.71 -0.95
N ALA A 76 2.12 -2.59 -1.07
CA ALA A 76 2.08 -1.49 -0.12
C ALA A 76 0.68 -0.87 -0.05
N ASP A 77 0.01 -0.72 -1.20
CA ASP A 77 -1.37 -0.27 -1.30
C ASP A 77 -2.33 -1.16 -0.49
N LEU A 78 -2.27 -2.49 -0.68
CA LEU A 78 -3.09 -3.45 0.07
C LEU A 78 -2.81 -3.37 1.57
N TYR A 79 -1.53 -3.32 1.96
CA TYR A 79 -1.13 -3.23 3.36
C TYR A 79 -1.67 -1.95 4.02
N ILE A 80 -1.55 -0.82 3.34
CA ILE A 80 -2.04 0.49 3.81
C ILE A 80 -3.57 0.48 3.92
N ALA A 81 -4.27 -0.04 2.92
CA ALA A 81 -5.73 -0.15 2.94
C ALA A 81 -6.21 -0.99 4.13
N GLN A 82 -5.68 -2.21 4.30
CA GLN A 82 -6.06 -3.09 5.40
C GLN A 82 -5.84 -2.45 6.77
N HIS A 83 -4.70 -1.79 6.99
CA HIS A 83 -4.42 -1.16 8.28
C HIS A 83 -5.27 0.08 8.54
N ASN A 84 -5.56 0.89 7.53
CA ASN A 84 -6.44 2.05 7.68
C ASN A 84 -7.90 1.62 7.93
N ILE A 85 -8.35 0.56 7.26
CA ILE A 85 -9.69 0.00 7.45
C ILE A 85 -9.81 -0.66 8.82
N ALA A 86 -8.83 -1.46 9.24
CA ALA A 86 -8.81 -2.03 10.58
C ALA A 86 -8.81 -0.94 11.68
N ARG A 87 -8.14 0.19 11.46
CA ARG A 87 -8.24 1.35 12.37
C ARG A 87 -9.64 1.94 12.39
N TYR A 88 -10.30 2.04 11.25
CA TYR A 88 -11.68 2.52 11.15
C TYR A 88 -12.66 1.61 11.93
N GLU A 89 -12.52 0.30 11.80
CA GLU A 89 -13.31 -0.68 12.57
C GLU A 89 -13.09 -0.54 14.09
N ASN A 90 -11.90 -0.10 14.51
CA ASN A 90 -11.58 0.21 15.91
C ASN A 90 -12.04 1.61 16.36
N GLY A 91 -12.87 2.29 15.57
CA GLY A 91 -13.49 3.58 15.91
C GLY A 91 -12.69 4.82 15.52
N ALA A 92 -11.60 4.67 14.76
CA ALA A 92 -10.90 5.82 14.17
C ALA A 92 -11.64 6.39 12.95
N GLN A 93 -11.31 7.61 12.56
CA GLN A 93 -11.81 8.19 11.30
C GLN A 93 -11.07 7.60 10.10
N LEU A 94 -11.81 7.27 9.05
CA LEU A 94 -11.26 6.81 7.77
C LEU A 94 -11.14 7.99 6.80
N ASP A 95 -9.94 8.20 6.28
CA ASP A 95 -9.71 9.16 5.20
C ASP A 95 -10.04 8.49 3.85
N THR A 96 -11.30 8.61 3.45
CA THR A 96 -11.82 8.08 2.19
C THR A 96 -11.18 8.76 0.98
N CYS A 97 -10.80 10.03 1.09
CA CYS A 97 -10.08 10.73 0.03
C CYS A 97 -8.69 10.13 -0.19
N TYR A 98 -7.98 9.80 0.89
CA TYR A 98 -6.71 9.09 0.79
C TYR A 98 -6.91 7.69 0.19
N LEU A 99 -7.93 6.93 0.62
CA LEU A 99 -8.25 5.64 0.01
C LEU A 99 -8.49 5.74 -1.50
N GLN A 100 -9.11 6.82 -1.98
CA GLN A 100 -9.32 7.02 -3.41
C GLN A 100 -8.02 7.14 -4.22
N THR A 101 -6.92 7.55 -3.58
CA THR A 101 -5.61 7.67 -4.21
C THR A 101 -4.84 6.35 -4.31
N LEU A 102 -5.30 5.29 -3.63
CA LEU A 102 -4.66 3.98 -3.68
C LEU A 102 -4.90 3.31 -5.03
N SER A 103 -3.95 2.44 -5.39
CA SER A 103 -4.00 1.65 -6.61
C SER A 103 -5.08 0.55 -6.56
N VAL A 104 -5.28 -0.09 -7.71
CA VAL A 104 -6.09 -1.31 -7.94
C VAL A 104 -5.77 -2.41 -6.93
N ASP A 105 -4.52 -2.50 -6.46
CA ASP A 105 -4.06 -3.50 -5.50
C ASP A 105 -4.78 -3.41 -4.12
N ALA A 106 -5.41 -2.28 -3.82
CA ALA A 106 -6.21 -2.08 -2.61
C ALA A 106 -7.64 -2.63 -2.70
N LEU A 107 -8.09 -3.05 -3.91
CA LEU A 107 -9.45 -3.52 -4.16
C LEU A 107 -9.94 -4.58 -3.17
N PRO A 108 -9.20 -5.65 -2.85
CA PRO A 108 -9.71 -6.69 -1.97
C PRO A 108 -10.11 -6.15 -0.59
N ALA A 109 -9.36 -5.17 -0.07
CA ALA A 109 -9.63 -4.56 1.21
C ALA A 109 -10.83 -3.59 1.13
N VAL A 110 -10.94 -2.82 0.03
CA VAL A 110 -12.05 -1.88 -0.18
C VAL A 110 -13.37 -2.58 -0.42
N VAL A 111 -13.38 -3.68 -1.18
CA VAL A 111 -14.56 -4.51 -1.42
C VAL A 111 -15.08 -5.10 -0.11
N ALA A 112 -14.19 -5.68 0.71
CA ALA A 112 -14.57 -6.22 2.01
C ALA A 112 -15.21 -5.15 2.94
N LEU A 113 -14.70 -3.92 2.90
CA LEU A 113 -15.30 -2.81 3.64
C LEU A 113 -16.65 -2.38 3.04
N TYR A 114 -16.78 -2.35 1.70
CA TYR A 114 -18.03 -1.98 1.04
C TYR A 114 -19.19 -2.93 1.38
N GLU A 115 -18.90 -4.22 1.49
CA GLU A 115 -19.88 -5.25 1.86
C GLU A 115 -20.35 -5.12 3.31
N THR A 116 -19.43 -4.76 4.23
CA THR A 116 -19.71 -4.67 5.67
C THR A 116 -20.15 -3.27 6.13
N ALA A 117 -19.93 -2.23 5.32
CA ALA A 117 -20.26 -0.85 5.67
C ALA A 117 -21.78 -0.63 5.78
N GLU A 118 -22.22 -0.24 6.98
CA GLU A 118 -23.61 0.16 7.25
C GLU A 118 -23.86 1.66 6.95
N ASN A 119 -22.81 2.49 7.01
CA ASN A 119 -22.95 3.93 6.79
C ASN A 119 -23.18 4.23 5.29
N PRO A 120 -24.32 4.83 4.90
CA PRO A 120 -24.65 5.10 3.51
C PRO A 120 -23.65 6.04 2.83
N ASP A 121 -23.18 7.09 3.51
CA ASP A 121 -22.23 8.05 2.95
C ASP A 121 -20.87 7.39 2.64
N LEU A 122 -20.44 6.47 3.51
CA LEU A 122 -19.20 5.71 3.30
C LEU A 122 -19.38 4.72 2.14
N LYS A 123 -20.48 3.99 2.14
CA LYS A 123 -20.80 3.01 1.09
C LYS A 123 -20.86 3.67 -0.28
N ASP A 124 -21.41 4.88 -0.34
CA ASP A 124 -21.45 5.65 -1.59
C ASP A 124 -20.06 6.06 -2.06
N GLN A 125 -19.20 6.54 -1.15
CA GLN A 125 -17.82 6.93 -1.49
C GLN A 125 -16.98 5.74 -1.98
N LEU A 126 -17.11 4.58 -1.32
CA LEU A 126 -16.43 3.36 -1.73
C LEU A 126 -17.00 2.83 -3.05
N GLY A 127 -18.33 2.84 -3.21
CA GLY A 127 -19.01 2.42 -4.44
C GLY A 127 -18.57 3.23 -5.67
N GLY A 128 -18.50 4.55 -5.56
CA GLY A 128 -18.02 5.40 -6.65
C GLY A 128 -16.54 5.14 -7.01
N TRP A 129 -15.69 4.84 -6.03
CA TRP A 129 -14.31 4.43 -6.28
C TRP A 129 -14.21 3.06 -6.98
N LEU A 130 -15.03 2.10 -6.58
CA LEU A 130 -15.10 0.76 -7.20
C LEU A 130 -15.56 0.84 -8.66
N VAL A 131 -16.62 1.61 -8.95
CA VAL A 131 -17.10 1.82 -10.33
C VAL A 131 -16.04 2.52 -11.18
N TYR A 132 -15.36 3.53 -10.63
CA TYR A 132 -14.26 4.20 -11.33
C TYR A 132 -13.17 3.22 -11.74
N HIS A 133 -12.73 2.35 -10.82
CA HIS A 133 -11.72 1.34 -11.11
C HIS A 133 -12.22 0.28 -12.10
N ARG A 134 -13.46 -0.18 -11.99
CA ARG A 134 -14.08 -1.10 -12.97
C ARG A 134 -14.01 -0.53 -14.39
N ASN A 135 -14.39 0.73 -14.56
CA ASN A 135 -14.38 1.41 -15.86
C ASN A 135 -12.97 1.70 -16.39
N LEU A 136 -12.01 1.94 -15.50
CA LEU A 136 -10.61 2.12 -15.89
C LEU A 136 -10.00 0.80 -16.37
N LEU A 137 -10.33 -0.27 -15.65
CA LEU A 137 -9.86 -1.59 -15.98
C LEU A 137 -10.49 -2.10 -17.29
N SER A 138 -11.78 -1.78 -17.58
CA SER A 138 -12.51 -2.31 -18.78
C SER A 138 -11.79 -1.94 -20.05
N ARG A 139 -11.41 -0.68 -20.13
CA ARG A 139 -10.61 -0.13 -21.22
C ARG A 139 -9.23 -0.75 -21.34
N ALA A 140 -8.65 -1.21 -20.23
CA ALA A 140 -7.34 -1.85 -20.24
C ALA A 140 -7.39 -3.33 -20.65
N GLN A 141 -8.53 -3.99 -20.51
CA GLN A 141 -8.72 -5.37 -20.97
C GLN A 141 -8.99 -5.46 -22.48
N ASP A 142 -9.52 -4.39 -23.07
CA ASP A 142 -9.71 -4.26 -24.51
C ASP A 142 -8.39 -4.09 -25.31
N ASP A 143 -7.24 -3.91 -24.62
CA ASP A 143 -5.93 -3.81 -25.27
C ASP A 143 -5.31 -5.21 -25.51
N PRO A 144 -5.11 -5.64 -26.77
CA PRO A 144 -4.55 -6.96 -27.09
C PRO A 144 -3.03 -7.05 -26.92
N SER A 145 -2.36 -6.04 -26.34
CA SER A 145 -0.91 -6.02 -26.22
C SER A 145 -0.37 -7.00 -25.16
N VAL A 146 0.55 -7.88 -25.57
CA VAL A 146 1.24 -8.82 -24.65
C VAL A 146 2.09 -8.10 -23.59
N PHE A 147 2.45 -6.84 -23.83
CA PHE A 147 3.18 -5.99 -22.87
C PHE A 147 2.26 -5.29 -21.87
N GLY A 148 0.94 -5.38 -22.04
CA GLY A 148 -0.06 -4.82 -21.13
C GLY A 148 -0.49 -5.75 -20.00
N PHE A 149 -0.03 -7.01 -20.01
CA PHE A 149 -0.43 -8.03 -19.03
C PHE A 149 0.06 -7.69 -17.62
N ASN A 150 -0.87 -7.67 -16.66
CA ASN A 150 -0.60 -7.46 -15.24
C ASN A 150 -1.49 -8.38 -14.41
N LEU A 151 -0.89 -9.29 -13.65
CA LEU A 151 -1.61 -10.26 -12.83
C LEU A 151 -2.52 -9.60 -11.78
N ALA A 152 -2.08 -8.50 -11.17
CA ALA A 152 -2.88 -7.80 -10.17
C ALA A 152 -4.14 -7.18 -10.78
N ARG A 153 -4.07 -6.78 -12.05
CA ARG A 153 -5.23 -6.31 -12.82
C ARG A 153 -6.27 -7.42 -13.00
N GLU A 154 -5.80 -8.61 -13.35
CA GLU A 154 -6.67 -9.78 -13.56
C GLU A 154 -7.40 -10.18 -12.26
N VAL A 155 -6.67 -10.21 -11.15
CA VAL A 155 -7.26 -10.54 -9.83
C VAL A 155 -8.29 -9.50 -9.39
N ALA A 156 -7.97 -8.22 -9.60
CA ALA A 156 -8.88 -7.12 -9.33
C ALA A 156 -10.17 -7.19 -10.15
N TRP A 157 -10.05 -7.71 -11.37
CA TRP A 157 -11.17 -7.81 -12.27
C TRP A 157 -12.21 -8.84 -11.85
N ASP A 158 -11.73 -10.03 -11.50
CA ASP A 158 -12.55 -11.12 -10.97
C ASP A 158 -13.42 -10.62 -9.80
N GLN A 159 -12.80 -9.89 -8.87
CA GLN A 159 -13.49 -9.31 -7.70
C GLN A 159 -14.53 -8.24 -8.05
N LEU A 160 -14.28 -7.42 -9.06
CA LEU A 160 -15.20 -6.35 -9.47
C LEU A 160 -16.35 -6.88 -10.32
N ASP A 161 -16.13 -7.93 -11.10
CA ASP A 161 -17.17 -8.54 -11.91
C ASP A 161 -18.21 -9.24 -11.03
N ASP A 162 -17.77 -9.92 -9.98
CA ASP A 162 -18.61 -10.54 -8.95
C ASP A 162 -19.60 -9.56 -8.30
N LEU A 163 -19.22 -8.28 -8.15
CA LEU A 163 -20.05 -7.25 -7.53
C LEU A 163 -21.13 -6.68 -8.48
N ALA A 164 -21.11 -6.99 -9.77
CA ALA A 164 -22.09 -6.54 -10.77
C ALA A 164 -22.37 -5.01 -10.80
N LEU A 165 -21.44 -4.17 -10.34
CA LEU A 165 -21.55 -2.70 -10.32
C LEU A 165 -21.52 -2.08 -11.74
N THR A 166 -22.61 -1.48 -12.20
CA THR A 166 -22.70 -0.82 -13.52
C THR A 166 -22.37 0.69 -13.44
N GLU A 167 -22.15 1.35 -14.58
CA GLU A 167 -21.86 2.80 -14.63
C GLU A 167 -23.00 3.64 -14.02
N ASP A 168 -24.24 3.16 -14.10
CA ASP A 168 -25.43 3.77 -13.46
C ASP A 168 -25.44 3.64 -11.93
N SER A 169 -24.55 2.82 -11.36
CA SER A 169 -24.46 2.60 -9.91
C SER A 169 -23.61 3.65 -9.18
N ILE A 170 -23.09 4.67 -9.88
CA ILE A 170 -22.36 5.78 -9.24
C ILE A 170 -23.35 6.56 -8.36
N PRO A 171 -23.15 6.57 -7.04
CA PRO A 171 -24.07 7.24 -6.14
C PRO A 171 -23.93 8.77 -6.26
N PRO A 172 -25.03 9.53 -6.14
CA PRO A 172 -25.04 10.98 -6.37
C PRO A 172 -24.23 11.77 -5.34
N SER A 173 -23.94 11.17 -4.19
CA SER A 173 -23.12 11.73 -3.11
C SER A 173 -21.62 11.51 -3.33
N TYR A 174 -21.22 10.72 -4.33
CA TYR A 174 -19.82 10.44 -4.62
C TYR A 174 -19.07 11.72 -4.99
N ARG A 175 -18.04 12.01 -4.20
CA ARG A 175 -17.13 13.14 -4.45
C ARG A 175 -15.76 12.58 -4.85
N VAL A 176 -15.33 12.94 -6.05
CA VAL A 176 -13.95 12.74 -6.48
C VAL A 176 -13.05 13.64 -5.63
N CYS A 177 -12.18 13.02 -4.85
CA CYS A 177 -11.19 13.76 -4.09
C CYS A 177 -10.00 14.08 -5.00
N SER A 178 -9.67 15.36 -5.15
CA SER A 178 -8.46 15.74 -5.86
C SER A 178 -7.26 15.59 -4.93
N VAL A 179 -6.16 15.01 -5.45
CA VAL A 179 -4.89 14.78 -4.71
C VAL A 179 -4.31 16.08 -4.11
N PHE A 180 -4.75 17.25 -4.60
CA PHE A 180 -4.32 18.58 -4.15
C PHE A 180 -5.42 19.43 -3.47
N GLY A 181 -6.62 18.90 -3.27
CA GLY A 181 -7.75 19.64 -2.69
C GLY A 181 -7.99 19.27 -1.24
N ARG A 182 -7.37 20.02 -0.32
CA ARG A 182 -7.86 20.16 1.05
C ARG A 182 -8.80 21.37 1.11
#